data_AF-A0AAT9K012-F1
#
_entry.id   AF-A0AAT9K012-F1
#
_cell.length_a   1.000
_cell.length_b   1.000
_cell.length_c   1.000
_cell.angle_alpha   90.00
_cell.angle_beta   90.00
_cell.angle_gamma   90.00
#
_symmetry.space_group_name_H-M   'P 1'
#
loop_
_entity.id
_entity.type
_entity.pdbx_description
1 polymer ?
#
loop_
_entity_poly.entity_id
_entity_poly.type
_entity_poly.pdbx_seq_one_letter_code
_entity_poly.pdbx_strand_id
1 'polypeptide(L)'
;MPQFFADMQNTRLNQLVSAAGGALLQWFQQPWRRLSLQIICLLFGFWLINALSLAAGQSGVWDPSLAAIITLSVEVCSWLYYRGPGAGQRDRSLPFLLLQNLKLGAIYALAMETLKIGS
;
A
#
# COMPACT_ATOMS: atom_id res chain seq x y z
N MET A 1 -30.40 35.88 37.56
CA MET A 1 -29.01 36.36 37.76
C MET A 1 -28.19 35.20 38.34
N PRO A 2 -27.00 34.82 37.82
CA PRO A 2 -26.38 35.08 36.51
C PRO A 2 -26.04 33.77 35.75
N GLN A 3 -26.50 33.61 34.50
CA GLN A 3 -25.99 32.59 33.56
C GLN A 3 -24.89 33.15 32.64
N PHE A 4 -24.31 34.31 32.99
CA PHE A 4 -23.41 35.08 32.13
C PHE A 4 -21.92 34.68 32.21
N PHE A 5 -21.51 33.86 33.18
CA PHE A 5 -20.07 33.58 33.41
C PHE A 5 -19.54 32.29 32.79
N ALA A 6 -20.40 31.40 32.27
CA ALA A 6 -19.96 30.20 31.56
C ALA A 6 -19.58 30.48 30.10
N ASP A 7 -20.01 31.63 29.55
CA ASP A 7 -19.85 31.97 28.13
C ASP A 7 -18.61 32.84 27.84
N MET A 8 -18.02 33.46 28.87
CA MET A 8 -16.94 34.45 28.71
C MET A 8 -15.51 33.86 28.70
N GLN A 9 -15.33 32.55 28.94
CA GLN A 9 -14.03 31.87 28.93
C GLN A 9 -13.81 30.95 27.72
N ASN A 10 -14.59 31.09 26.65
CA ASN A 10 -14.16 30.64 25.32
C ASN A 10 -13.10 31.62 24.80
N THR A 11 -11.92 31.57 25.41
CA THR A 11 -10.75 32.32 24.96
C THR A 11 -10.47 31.89 23.52
N ARG A 12 -10.20 32.84 22.62
CA ARG A 12 -9.90 32.57 21.20
C ARG A 12 -8.83 31.48 20.99
N LEU A 13 -7.99 31.27 21.99
CA LEU A 13 -7.01 30.18 22.09
C LEU A 13 -7.66 28.80 22.13
N ASN A 14 -8.74 28.61 22.90
CA ASN A 14 -9.51 27.36 22.93
C ASN A 14 -10.18 27.08 21.57
N GLN A 15 -10.64 28.12 20.87
CA GLN A 15 -11.20 27.98 19.52
C GLN A 15 -10.12 27.66 18.48
N LEU A 16 -8.95 28.28 18.56
CA LEU A 16 -7.81 27.99 17.68
C LEU A 16 -7.23 26.59 17.93
N VAL A 17 -7.11 26.18 19.19
CA VAL A 17 -6.59 24.86 19.58
C VAL A 17 -7.57 23.75 19.17
N SER A 18 -8.88 23.97 19.35
CA SER A 18 -9.90 23.00 18.90
C SER A 18 -10.03 22.94 17.38
N ALA A 19 -9.91 24.08 16.66
CA ALA A 19 -9.90 24.11 15.20
C ALA A 19 -8.62 23.48 14.61
N ALA A 20 -7.45 23.76 15.20
CA ALA A 20 -6.18 23.14 14.79
C ALA A 20 -6.19 21.64 15.08
N GLY A 21 -6.72 21.22 16.24
CA GLY A 21 -6.91 19.81 16.59
C GLY A 21 -7.86 19.10 15.62
N GLY A 22 -8.98 19.73 15.25
CA GLY A 22 -9.93 19.20 14.27
C GLY A 22 -9.36 19.11 12.85
N ALA A 23 -8.61 20.14 12.41
CA ALA A 23 -7.92 20.15 11.12
C ALA A 23 -6.82 19.08 11.06
N LEU A 24 -6.04 18.89 12.13
CA LEU A 24 -5.03 17.82 12.23
C LEU A 24 -5.66 16.43 12.20
N LEU A 25 -6.79 16.24 12.88
CA LEU A 25 -7.49 14.96 12.90
C LEU A 25 -8.12 14.64 11.53
N GLN A 26 -8.63 15.66 10.81
CA GLN A 26 -9.04 15.56 9.40
C GLN A 26 -7.86 15.34 8.46
N TRP A 27 -6.67 15.87 8.77
CA TRP A 27 -5.42 15.65 8.03
C TRP A 27 -4.90 14.20 8.19
N PHE A 28 -5.18 13.56 9.31
CA PHE A 28 -4.85 12.16 9.57
C PHE A 28 -5.85 11.15 8.98
N GLN A 29 -7.10 11.55 8.76
CA GLN A 29 -8.09 10.76 7.99
C GLN A 29 -7.86 10.83 6.47
N GLN A 30 -6.82 11.53 6.01
CA GLN A 30 -6.60 11.80 4.59
C GLN A 30 -6.24 10.53 3.80
N PRO A 31 -6.79 10.38 2.58
CA PRO A 31 -6.45 9.31 1.63
C PRO A 31 -4.95 9.19 1.35
N TRP A 32 -4.17 10.21 1.67
CA TRP A 32 -2.72 10.25 1.62
C TRP A 32 -2.03 9.09 2.32
N ARG A 33 -2.40 8.71 3.54
CA ARG A 33 -1.75 7.57 4.22
C ARG A 33 -2.01 6.24 3.50
N ARG A 34 -3.24 6.07 3.03
CA ARG A 34 -3.64 4.89 2.24
C ARG A 34 -2.96 4.86 0.87
N LEU A 35 -2.79 6.02 0.23
CA LEU A 35 -2.07 6.16 -1.03
C LEU A 35 -0.57 5.89 -0.85
N SER A 36 0.05 6.45 0.19
CA SER A 36 1.45 6.19 0.51
C SER A 36 1.70 4.71 0.72
N LEU A 37 0.83 4.02 1.47
CA LEU A 37 0.97 2.59 1.70
C LEU A 37 0.81 1.78 0.41
N GLN A 38 -0.11 2.18 -0.47
CA GLN A 38 -0.27 1.57 -1.81
C GLN A 38 0.97 1.77 -2.69
N ILE A 39 1.53 2.98 -2.70
CA ILE A 39 2.77 3.30 -3.43
C ILE A 39 3.95 2.51 -2.88
N ILE A 40 4.08 2.40 -1.55
CA ILE A 40 5.13 1.60 -0.90
C ILE A 40 5.00 0.14 -1.33
N CYS A 41 3.81 -0.45 -1.28
CA CYS A 41 3.60 -1.82 -1.74
C CYS A 41 3.92 -1.99 -3.23
N LEU A 42 3.54 -1.03 -4.08
CA LEU A 42 3.88 -1.05 -5.50
C LEU A 42 5.39 -1.04 -5.72
N LEU A 43 6.09 -0.09 -5.11
CA LEU A 43 7.55 0.04 -5.22
C LEU A 43 8.28 -1.16 -4.62
N PHE A 44 7.76 -1.72 -3.53
CA PHE A 44 8.32 -2.92 -2.92
C PHE A 44 8.23 -4.12 -3.86
N GLY A 45 7.10 -4.32 -4.53
CA GLY A 45 6.93 -5.38 -5.54
C GLY A 45 7.91 -5.21 -6.71
N PHE A 46 8.10 -3.97 -7.17
CA PHE A 46 9.09 -3.66 -8.21
C PHE A 46 10.52 -3.97 -7.78
N TRP A 47 10.89 -3.54 -6.57
CA TRP A 47 12.23 -3.77 -6.01
C TRP A 47 12.52 -5.26 -5.81
N LEU A 48 11.54 -6.03 -5.34
CA LEU A 48 11.70 -7.46 -5.04
C LEU A 48 12.07 -8.26 -6.30
N ILE A 49 11.43 -8.00 -7.43
CA ILE A 49 11.76 -8.66 -8.71
C ILE A 49 13.14 -8.22 -9.23
N ASN A 50 13.48 -6.94 -9.14
CA ASN A 50 14.81 -6.47 -9.55
C ASN A 50 15.92 -7.11 -8.69
N ALA A 51 15.72 -7.20 -7.37
CA ALA A 51 16.65 -7.86 -6.47
C ALA A 51 16.80 -9.35 -6.77
N LEU A 52 15.69 -10.05 -7.04
CA LEU A 52 15.71 -11.45 -7.46
C LEU A 52 16.42 -11.64 -8.80
N SER A 53 16.18 -10.76 -9.77
CA SER A 53 16.85 -10.80 -11.09
C SER A 53 18.35 -10.59 -10.94
N LEU A 54 18.77 -9.63 -10.12
CA LEU A 54 20.19 -9.41 -9.81
C LEU A 54 20.84 -10.64 -9.16
N ALA A 55 20.16 -11.22 -8.16
CA ALA A 55 20.65 -12.42 -7.47
C ALA A 55 20.74 -13.64 -8.41
N ALA A 56 19.75 -13.79 -9.31
CA ALA A 56 19.73 -14.85 -10.31
C ALA A 56 20.82 -14.65 -11.38
N GLY A 57 20.99 -13.42 -11.86
CA GLY A 57 22.04 -13.05 -12.81
C GLY A 57 23.44 -13.28 -12.25
N GLN A 58 23.65 -13.06 -10.94
CA GLN A 58 24.92 -13.35 -10.28
C GLN A 58 25.17 -14.87 -10.10
N SER A 59 24.12 -15.67 -9.86
CA SER A 59 24.25 -17.12 -9.71
C SER A 59 24.42 -17.87 -11.04
N GLY A 60 24.10 -17.25 -12.19
CA GLY A 60 24.17 -17.91 -13.50
C GLY A 60 23.17 -19.06 -13.69
N VAL A 61 22.27 -19.29 -12.74
CA VAL A 61 21.25 -20.34 -12.75
C VAL A 61 19.98 -19.77 -13.40
N TRP A 62 19.82 -20.06 -14.68
CA TRP A 62 18.63 -19.76 -15.47
C TRP A 62 17.74 -21.00 -15.53
N ASP A 63 17.09 -21.40 -14.44
CA ASP A 63 16.47 -22.75 -14.46
C ASP A 63 14.99 -22.80 -14.01
N PRO A 64 14.56 -22.94 -12.75
CA PRO A 64 13.09 -23.02 -12.48
C PRO A 64 12.64 -22.30 -11.21
N SER A 65 13.59 -21.85 -10.39
CA SER A 65 13.37 -21.25 -9.08
C SER A 65 12.68 -19.89 -9.19
N LEU A 66 13.09 -19.07 -10.17
CA LEU A 66 12.44 -17.78 -10.44
C LEU A 66 10.98 -17.98 -10.88
N ALA A 67 10.73 -18.90 -11.80
CA ALA A 67 9.39 -19.24 -12.29
C ALA A 67 8.50 -19.78 -11.16
N ALA A 68 9.05 -20.61 -10.27
CA ALA A 68 8.37 -21.10 -9.09
C ALA A 68 8.04 -19.99 -8.09
N ILE A 69 8.96 -19.04 -7.86
CA ILE A 69 8.72 -17.88 -6.97
C ILE A 69 7.63 -16.97 -7.53
N ILE A 70 7.64 -16.70 -8.84
CA ILE A 70 6.61 -15.89 -9.49
C ILE A 70 5.26 -16.60 -9.41
N THR A 71 5.22 -17.90 -9.73
CA THR A 71 4.01 -18.73 -9.68
C THR A 71 3.46 -18.83 -8.26
N LEU A 72 4.32 -19.10 -7.26
CA LEU A 72 3.92 -19.10 -5.85
C LEU A 72 3.43 -17.73 -5.40
N SER A 73 4.07 -16.65 -5.83
CA SER A 73 3.63 -15.30 -5.48
C SER A 73 2.24 -15.01 -6.05
N VAL A 74 1.97 -15.42 -7.29
CA VAL A 74 0.64 -15.30 -7.92
C VAL A 74 -0.38 -16.20 -7.23
N GLU A 75 -0.01 -17.44 -6.89
CA GLU A 75 -0.88 -18.42 -6.23
C GLU A 75 -1.21 -17.99 -4.80
N VAL A 76 -0.24 -17.51 -4.03
CA VAL A 76 -0.45 -16.93 -2.70
C VAL A 76 -1.36 -15.70 -2.79
N CYS A 77 -1.20 -14.86 -3.81
CA CYS A 77 -2.08 -13.71 -4.04
C CYS A 77 -3.52 -14.15 -4.37
N SER A 78 -3.70 -15.17 -5.23
CA SER A 78 -5.00 -15.76 -5.56
C SER A 78 -5.65 -16.50 -4.38
N TRP A 79 -4.85 -17.21 -3.58
CA TRP A 79 -5.31 -17.90 -2.38
C TRP A 79 -5.77 -16.91 -1.31
N LEU A 80 -5.02 -15.82 -1.12
CA LEU A 80 -5.42 -14.71 -0.26
C LEU A 80 -6.68 -13.99 -0.80
N TYR A 81 -6.85 -13.90 -2.12
CA TYR A 81 -8.05 -13.36 -2.76
C TYR A 81 -9.31 -14.20 -2.49
N TYR A 82 -9.21 -15.53 -2.55
CA TYR A 82 -10.36 -16.43 -2.38
C TYR A 82 -10.68 -16.83 -0.94
N ARG A 83 -9.72 -16.77 0.01
CA ARG A 83 -9.95 -17.16 1.42
C ARG A 83 -10.38 -16.03 2.36
N GLY A 84 -10.43 -14.78 1.91
CA GLY A 84 -10.83 -13.64 2.75
C GLY A 84 -12.33 -13.67 3.13
N PRO A 85 -12.74 -13.20 4.34
CA PRO A 85 -14.14 -13.23 4.83
C PRO A 85 -15.15 -12.32 4.09
N GLY A 86 -14.89 -11.94 2.83
CA GLY A 86 -15.65 -10.93 2.10
C GLY A 86 -15.72 -11.17 0.59
N ALA A 87 -15.64 -12.43 0.14
CA ALA A 87 -15.60 -12.85 -1.27
C ALA A 87 -16.80 -12.43 -2.15
N GLY A 88 -17.72 -11.60 -1.64
CA GLY A 88 -18.86 -11.06 -2.41
C GLY A 88 -19.19 -9.59 -2.13
N GLN A 89 -18.53 -8.92 -1.17
CA GLN A 89 -18.81 -7.52 -0.88
C GLN A 89 -17.72 -6.64 -1.47
N ARG A 90 -18.15 -5.77 -2.38
CA ARG A 90 -17.40 -4.83 -3.21
C ARG A 90 -16.67 -3.73 -2.42
N ASP A 91 -16.43 -3.95 -1.13
CA ASP A 91 -15.64 -3.05 -0.31
C ASP A 91 -14.16 -3.38 -0.47
N ARG A 92 -13.48 -2.45 -1.13
CA ARG A 92 -12.04 -2.45 -1.40
C ARG A 92 -11.28 -2.38 -0.08
N SER A 93 -11.19 -3.49 0.65
CA SER A 93 -10.43 -3.59 1.88
C SER A 93 -8.99 -3.12 1.61
N LEU A 94 -8.45 -2.32 2.53
CA LEU A 94 -7.09 -1.79 2.42
C LEU A 94 -6.04 -2.89 2.09
N PRO A 95 -6.03 -4.06 2.75
CA PRO A 95 -5.09 -5.14 2.38
C PRO A 95 -5.26 -5.65 0.95
N PHE A 96 -6.49 -5.68 0.41
CA PHE A 96 -6.72 -6.05 -0.99
C PHE A 96 -6.03 -5.07 -1.95
N LEU A 97 -6.17 -3.76 -1.72
CA LEU A 97 -5.52 -2.74 -2.53
C LEU A 97 -3.99 -2.82 -2.45
N LEU A 98 -3.44 -3.17 -1.28
CA LEU A 98 -1.99 -3.33 -1.10
C LEU A 98 -1.45 -4.54 -1.86
N LEU A 99 -2.09 -5.70 -1.75
CA LEU A 99 -1.71 -6.91 -2.49
C LEU A 99 -1.80 -6.68 -4.01
N GLN A 100 -2.83 -5.96 -4.47
CA GLN A 100 -2.99 -5.67 -5.89
C GLN A 100 -1.88 -4.74 -6.41
N ASN A 101 -1.54 -3.70 -5.64
CA ASN A 101 -0.43 -2.79 -5.98
C ASN A 101 0.92 -3.50 -5.97
N LEU A 102 1.16 -4.38 -4.99
CA LEU A 102 2.36 -5.22 -4.92
C LEU A 102 2.49 -6.09 -6.19
N LYS A 103 1.41 -6.80 -6.56
CA LYS A 103 1.37 -7.63 -7.77
C LYS A 103 1.66 -6.80 -9.03
N LEU A 104 1.07 -5.61 -9.13
CA LEU A 104 1.27 -4.71 -10.27
C LEU A 104 2.73 -4.27 -10.40
N GLY A 105 3.35 -3.85 -9.28
CA GLY A 105 4.77 -3.49 -9.26
C GLY A 105 5.71 -4.63 -9.67
N ALA A 106 5.41 -5.85 -9.20
CA ALA A 106 6.19 -7.04 -9.55
C ALA A 106 6.08 -7.39 -11.05
N ILE A 107 4.87 -7.40 -11.62
CA ILE A 107 4.66 -7.68 -13.05
C ILE A 107 5.37 -6.63 -13.92
N TYR A 108 5.30 -5.35 -13.54
CA TYR A 108 5.96 -4.28 -14.27
C TYR A 108 7.48 -4.44 -14.28
N ALA A 109 8.10 -4.73 -13.13
CA ALA A 109 9.53 -5.01 -13.05
C ALA A 109 9.93 -6.19 -13.93
N LEU A 110 9.15 -7.27 -13.89
CA LEU A 110 9.43 -8.46 -14.67
C LEU A 110 9.36 -8.20 -16.19
N ALA A 111 8.34 -7.46 -16.63
CA ALA A 111 8.25 -7.03 -18.03
C ALA A 111 9.46 -6.19 -18.46
N MET A 112 9.92 -5.29 -17.58
CA MET A 112 11.11 -4.47 -17.82
C MET A 112 12.38 -5.33 -17.95
N GLU A 113 12.57 -6.32 -17.07
CA GLU A 113 13.70 -7.26 -17.14
C GLU A 113 13.70 -8.07 -18.43
N THR A 114 12.54 -8.60 -18.84
CA THR A 114 12.41 -9.33 -20.12
C THR A 114 12.72 -8.43 -21.32
N LEU A 115 12.29 -7.16 -21.30
CA LEU A 115 12.63 -6.21 -22.36
C LEU A 115 14.14 -5.95 -22.43
N LYS A 116 14.84 -5.88 -21.29
CA LYS A 116 16.31 -5.72 -21.26
C LYS A 116 17.06 -6.90 -21.89
N ILE A 117 16.51 -8.11 -21.79
CA ILE A 117 17.10 -9.32 -22.38
C ILE A 117 16.74 -9.45 -23.86
N GLY A 118 15.58 -8.93 -24.27
CA GLY A 118 15.09 -9.02 -25.65
C GLY A 118 15.66 -8.01 -26.63
N SER A 119 16.47 -7.04 -26.18
CA SER A 119 17.15 -6.02 -26.99
C SER A 119 18.66 -6.29 -27.09
#